data_AF-A0A1E1WWQ8-F1
#
_entry.id   AF-A0A1E1WWQ8-F1
#
_cell.length_a   1.000
_cell.length_b   1.000
_cell.length_c   1.000
_cell.angle_alpha   90.00
_cell.angle_beta   90.00
_cell.angle_gamma   90.00
#
_symmetry.space_group_name_H-M   'P 1'
#
loop_
_entity.id
_entity.type
_entity.pdbx_description
1 polymer ?
#
loop_
_entity_poly.entity_id
_entity_poly.type
_entity_poly.pdbx_seq_one_letter_code
_entity_poly.pdbx_strand_id
1 'polypeptide(L)'
;IAFHKKWKCQNSNRNKVTGQTATNCPAFVDIKIKNITRDTQKRDPFLKRATPLRAIVKVGDNHNHALDCADGLRLLRTAADTRALFHGYFHDGLTPAQAITLHHQK
;
A
#
# COMPACT_ATOMS: atom_id res chain seq x y z
N ILE A 1 5.57 21.00 15.95
CA ILE A 1 5.66 20.29 14.64
C ILE A 1 4.58 20.91 13.76
N ALA A 2 4.91 21.36 12.54
CA ALA A 2 3.94 22.01 11.66
C ALA A 2 3.13 20.98 10.86
N PHE A 3 3.78 19.88 10.48
CA PHE A 3 3.13 18.77 9.80
C PHE A 3 3.78 17.46 10.21
N HIS A 4 2.95 16.44 10.42
CA HIS A 4 3.40 15.07 10.63
C HIS A 4 2.39 14.13 10.04
N LYS A 5 2.85 13.28 9.12
CA LYS A 5 2.03 12.22 8.55
C LYS A 5 2.89 11.00 8.24
N LYS A 6 2.37 9.86 8.64
CA LYS A 6 2.95 8.55 8.36
C LYS A 6 2.00 7.75 7.50
N TRP A 7 2.44 7.43 6.29
CA TRP A 7 1.79 6.50 5.39
C TRP A 7 2.38 5.11 5.60
N LYS A 8 1.52 4.11 5.48
CA LYS A 8 1.90 2.70 5.46
C LYS A 8 1.45 2.09 4.14
N CYS A 9 2.04 0.96 3.78
CA CYS A 9 1.55 0.16 2.68
C CYS A 9 0.05 -0.18 2.84
N GLN A 10 -0.67 -0.29 1.72
CA GLN A 10 -2.08 -0.74 1.67
C GLN A 10 -2.27 -2.11 2.30
N ASN A 11 -1.27 -3.00 2.19
CA ASN A 11 -1.29 -4.34 2.79
C ASN A 11 -0.90 -4.34 4.29
N SER A 12 -0.82 -3.18 4.93
CA SER A 12 -0.61 -3.09 6.38
C SER A 12 -1.91 -3.26 7.15
N ASN A 13 -1.83 -3.74 8.40
CA ASN A 13 -3.02 -3.91 9.25
C ASN A 13 -3.73 -2.59 9.62
N ARG A 14 -3.13 -1.43 9.34
CA ARG A 14 -3.74 -0.11 9.56
C ARG A 14 -4.61 0.35 8.40
N ASN A 15 -4.35 -0.12 7.19
CA ASN A 15 -5.07 0.26 5.98
C ASN A 15 -5.96 -0.90 5.55
N LYS A 16 -6.88 -1.32 6.43
CA LYS A 16 -7.81 -2.40 6.10
C LYS A 16 -8.73 -1.92 4.98
N VAL A 17 -8.53 -2.47 3.79
CA VAL A 17 -9.44 -2.28 2.65
C VAL A 17 -10.39 -3.49 2.62
N THR A 18 -11.70 -3.22 2.56
CA THR A 18 -12.70 -4.27 2.38
C THR A 18 -12.40 -5.04 1.10
N GLY A 19 -12.35 -6.37 1.19
CA GLY A 19 -12.05 -7.22 0.03
C GLY A 19 -10.56 -7.42 -0.25
N GLN A 20 -9.64 -7.05 0.66
CA GLN A 20 -8.21 -7.37 0.53
C GLN A 20 -7.69 -8.12 1.76
N THR A 21 -6.74 -9.01 1.53
CA THR A 21 -6.01 -9.73 2.58
C THR A 21 -4.75 -8.96 2.94
N ALA A 22 -4.67 -8.48 4.17
CA ALA A 22 -3.49 -7.77 4.66
C ALA A 22 -2.36 -8.76 4.95
N THR A 23 -1.16 -8.49 4.42
CA THR A 23 0.08 -9.23 4.75
C THR A 23 0.80 -8.66 5.97
N ASN A 24 0.20 -7.63 6.61
CA ASN A 24 0.83 -6.81 7.64
C ASN A 24 2.18 -6.24 7.18
N CYS A 25 2.21 -5.70 5.97
CA CYS A 25 3.42 -5.16 5.36
C CYS A 25 4.08 -4.07 6.23
N PRO A 26 5.40 -4.17 6.51
CA PRO A 26 6.07 -3.20 7.38
C PRO A 26 6.47 -1.90 6.65
N ALA A 27 6.40 -1.87 5.32
CA ALA A 27 6.79 -0.71 4.51
C ALA A 27 6.00 0.56 4.87
N PHE A 28 6.71 1.69 4.93
CA PHE A 28 6.15 2.97 5.37
C PHE A 28 6.93 4.18 4.83
N VAL A 29 6.25 5.33 4.83
CA VAL A 29 6.85 6.66 4.66
C VAL A 29 6.38 7.54 5.82
N ASP A 30 7.31 8.08 6.60
CA ASP A 30 7.04 8.98 7.73
C ASP A 30 7.68 10.34 7.48
N ILE A 31 6.85 11.38 7.33
CA ILE A 31 7.29 12.75 7.07
C ILE A 31 6.95 13.62 8.26
N LYS A 32 7.98 14.28 8.80
CA LYS A 32 7.86 15.25 9.90
C LYS A 32 8.47 16.58 9.47
N ILE A 33 7.65 17.62 9.42
CA ILE A 33 8.08 18.99 9.13
C ILE A 33 8.07 19.79 10.44
N LYS A 34 9.23 20.31 10.82
CA LYS A 34 9.35 21.12 12.03
C LYS A 34 8.69 22.48 11.80
N ASN A 35 8.01 22.97 12.84
CA ASN A 35 7.64 24.39 12.88
C ASN A 35 8.90 25.18 13.26
N ILE A 36 9.20 26.25 12.55
CA ILE A 36 10.44 27.01 12.74
C ILE A 36 10.13 28.27 13.53
N THR A 37 10.65 28.33 14.74
CA THR A 37 10.71 29.53 15.58
C THR A 37 12.13 30.10 15.59
N ARG A 38 12.28 31.35 16.04
CA ARG A 38 13.58 32.01 16.20
C ARG A 38 14.55 31.17 17.04
N ASP A 39 14.06 30.50 18.08
CA ASP A 39 14.88 29.63 18.94
C ASP A 39 15.32 28.35 18.23
N THR A 40 14.43 27.72 17.46
CA THR A 40 14.79 26.53 16.69
C THR A 40 15.84 26.83 15.61
N GLN A 41 15.79 27.99 14.95
CA GLN A 41 16.83 28.40 14.00
C GLN A 41 18.21 28.55 14.67
N LYS A 42 18.23 29.07 15.90
CA LYS A 42 19.47 29.27 16.67
C LYS A 42 20.06 27.97 17.21
N ARG A 43 19.23 26.96 17.51
CA ARG A 43 19.67 25.75 18.22
C ARG A 43 19.82 24.53 17.32
N ASP A 44 19.06 24.43 16.24
CA ASP A 44 19.05 23.25 15.35
C ASP A 44 20.20 23.30 14.31
N PRO A 45 21.19 22.39 14.36
CA PRO A 45 22.30 22.38 13.42
C PRO A 45 21.87 22.16 11.96
N PHE A 46 20.76 21.46 11.73
CA PHE A 46 20.25 21.17 10.39
C PHE A 46 19.60 22.39 9.73
N LEU A 47 19.12 23.35 10.54
CA LEU A 47 18.59 24.62 10.05
C LEU A 47 19.68 25.66 9.75
N LYS A 48 20.91 25.44 10.22
CA LYS A 48 22.07 26.34 10.01
C LYS A 48 22.91 26.02 8.78
N ARG A 49 22.58 24.96 8.06
CA ARG A 49 23.27 24.58 6.82
C ARG A 49 22.97 25.61 5.71
N ALA A 50 23.83 25.67 4.69
CA ALA A 50 23.63 26.51 3.50
C ALA A 50 22.24 26.31 2.88
N THR A 51 21.75 25.05 2.89
CA THR A 51 20.35 24.71 2.63
C THR A 51 19.71 24.19 3.91
N PRO A 52 18.81 24.96 4.57
CA PRO A 52 18.18 24.54 5.82
C PRO A 52 17.29 23.32 5.63
N LEU A 53 17.56 22.26 6.40
CA LEU A 53 16.78 21.01 6.36
C LEU A 53 15.68 21.05 7.42
N ARG A 54 14.46 21.36 7.00
CA ARG A 54 13.30 21.61 7.87
C ARG A 54 12.46 20.38 8.16
N ALA A 55 12.69 19.32 7.39
CA ALA A 55 11.90 18.10 7.40
C ALA A 55 12.79 16.88 7.61
N ILE A 56 12.23 15.86 8.26
CA ILE A 56 12.81 14.53 8.34
C ILE A 56 11.86 13.60 7.60
N VAL A 57 12.39 12.91 6.60
CA VAL A 57 11.69 11.86 5.85
C VAL A 57 12.34 10.54 6.22
N LYS A 58 11.55 9.60 6.74
CA LYS A 58 11.98 8.22 6.98
C LYS A 58 11.19 7.30 6.05
N VAL A 59 11.92 6.50 5.29
CA VAL A 59 11.35 5.50 4.38
C VAL A 59 11.79 4.13 4.85
N GLY A 60 10.85 3.19 4.95
CA GLY A 60 11.14 1.77 5.04
C GLY A 60 10.57 1.09 3.80
N ASP A 61 11.45 0.61 2.92
CA ASP A 61 11.14 -0.01 1.63
C ASP A 61 11.03 -1.54 1.67
N ASN A 62 11.19 -2.13 2.87
CA ASN A 62 11.06 -3.56 3.06
C ASN A 62 9.59 -4.01 2.92
N HIS A 63 9.20 -4.38 1.71
CA HIS A 63 7.91 -5.02 1.44
C HIS A 63 8.00 -6.53 1.66
N ASN A 64 6.97 -7.11 2.27
CA ASN A 64 6.86 -8.56 2.49
C ASN A 64 5.94 -9.26 1.47
N HIS A 65 5.63 -8.56 0.37
CA HIS A 65 4.81 -9.03 -0.72
C HIS A 65 5.40 -8.49 -2.01
N ALA A 66 5.09 -9.14 -3.13
CA ALA A 66 5.52 -8.67 -4.42
C ALA A 66 4.85 -7.32 -4.76
N LEU A 67 5.61 -6.47 -5.43
CA LEU A 67 5.17 -5.17 -5.94
C LEU A 67 4.88 -5.32 -7.43
N ASP A 68 3.84 -4.67 -7.91
CA ASP A 68 3.54 -4.47 -9.35
C ASP A 68 3.62 -5.74 -10.23
N CYS A 69 3.12 -6.88 -9.72
CA CYS A 69 3.03 -8.11 -10.49
C CYS A 69 1.67 -8.80 -10.31
N ALA A 70 1.34 -9.71 -11.22
CA ALA A 70 0.07 -10.45 -11.19
C ALA A 70 -0.15 -11.22 -9.88
N ASP A 71 0.93 -11.66 -9.21
CA ASP A 71 0.84 -12.30 -7.89
C ASP A 71 0.32 -11.35 -6.80
N GLY A 72 0.45 -10.03 -6.98
CA GLY A 72 -0.14 -9.04 -6.10
C GLY A 72 -1.67 -9.10 -6.08
N LEU A 73 -2.31 -9.53 -7.18
CA LEU A 73 -3.77 -9.70 -7.26
C LEU A 73 -4.27 -10.87 -6.41
N ARG A 74 -3.40 -11.80 -6.01
CA ARG A 74 -3.78 -12.93 -5.14
C ARG A 74 -4.18 -12.47 -3.74
N LEU A 75 -3.81 -11.26 -3.36
CA LEU A 75 -4.23 -10.65 -2.10
C LEU A 75 -5.64 -10.07 -2.15
N LEU A 76 -6.24 -9.91 -3.34
CA LEU A 76 -7.64 -9.55 -3.49
C LEU A 76 -8.52 -10.73 -3.07
N ARG A 77 -9.52 -10.45 -2.23
CA ARG A 77 -10.56 -11.41 -1.89
C ARG A 77 -11.57 -11.45 -3.02
N THR A 78 -11.82 -12.64 -3.52
CA THR A 78 -12.95 -12.89 -4.41
C THR A 78 -14.22 -13.04 -3.60
N ALA A 79 -15.34 -12.52 -4.10
CA ALA A 79 -16.65 -12.78 -3.52
C ALA A 79 -16.97 -14.29 -3.63
N ALA A 80 -17.67 -14.83 -2.63
CA ALA A 80 -18.01 -16.25 -2.60
C ALA A 80 -18.79 -16.66 -3.86
N ASP A 81 -19.72 -15.82 -4.30
CA ASP A 81 -20.54 -16.05 -5.50
C ASP A 81 -19.70 -16.06 -6.78
N THR A 82 -18.76 -15.11 -6.91
CA THR A 82 -17.83 -15.08 -8.05
C THR A 82 -16.96 -16.34 -8.09
N ARG A 83 -16.49 -16.80 -6.92
CA ARG A 83 -15.71 -18.02 -6.83
C ARG A 83 -16.54 -19.25 -7.22
N ALA A 84 -17.76 -19.36 -6.71
CA ALA A 84 -18.68 -20.45 -7.05
C ALA A 84 -19.00 -20.47 -8.54
N LEU A 85 -19.25 -19.31 -9.15
CA LEU A 85 -19.52 -19.16 -10.58
C LEU A 85 -18.35 -19.67 -11.44
N PHE A 86 -17.12 -19.24 -11.13
CA PHE A 86 -15.93 -19.68 -11.87
C PHE A 86 -15.63 -21.17 -11.64
N HIS A 87 -15.86 -21.69 -10.44
CA HIS A 87 -15.79 -23.12 -10.18
C HIS A 87 -16.81 -23.92 -11.01
N GLY A 88 -18.01 -23.38 -11.22
CA GLY A 88 -19.01 -23.96 -12.13
C GLY A 88 -18.50 -24.04 -13.57
N TYR A 89 -17.93 -22.94 -14.10
CA TYR A 89 -17.31 -22.95 -15.43
C TYR A 89 -16.23 -24.05 -15.57
N PHE A 90 -15.39 -24.21 -14.55
CA PHE A 90 -14.35 -25.23 -14.56
C PHE A 90 -14.92 -26.65 -14.43
N HIS A 91 -16.00 -26.82 -13.67
CA HIS A 91 -16.71 -28.10 -13.59
C HIS A 91 -17.33 -28.49 -14.93
N ASP A 92 -17.82 -27.52 -15.69
CA ASP A 92 -18.35 -27.68 -17.04
C ASP A 92 -17.24 -27.90 -18.10
N GLY A 93 -15.97 -27.98 -17.68
CA GLY A 93 -14.82 -28.26 -18.53
C GLY A 93 -14.24 -27.04 -19.25
N LEU A 94 -14.65 -25.81 -18.90
CA LEU A 94 -14.08 -24.61 -19.52
C LEU A 94 -12.66 -24.36 -19.01
N THR A 95 -11.78 -23.99 -19.93
CA THR A 95 -10.45 -23.47 -19.58
C THR A 95 -10.57 -22.06 -18.95
N PRO A 96 -9.55 -21.59 -18.20
CA PRO A 96 -9.54 -20.23 -17.66
C PRO A 96 -9.82 -19.15 -18.71
N ALA A 97 -9.28 -19.29 -19.93
CA ALA A 97 -9.52 -18.34 -21.01
C ALA A 97 -10.99 -18.32 -21.46
N GLN A 98 -11.61 -19.49 -21.61
CA GLN A 98 -13.03 -19.61 -21.99
C GLN A 98 -13.96 -19.09 -20.88
N ALA A 99 -13.65 -19.40 -19.63
CA ALA A 99 -14.39 -18.92 -18.46
C ALA A 99 -14.39 -17.39 -18.37
N ILE A 100 -13.23 -16.75 -18.58
CA ILE A 100 -13.09 -15.29 -18.61
C ILE A 100 -13.95 -14.70 -19.75
N THR A 101 -13.80 -15.21 -20.98
CA THR A 101 -14.55 -14.72 -22.13
C THR A 101 -16.06 -14.84 -21.92
N LEU A 102 -16.54 -15.99 -21.43
CA LEU A 102 -17.96 -16.21 -21.13
C LEU A 102 -18.47 -15.24 -20.05
N HIS A 103 -17.69 -15.00 -19.01
CA HIS A 103 -18.06 -14.08 -17.94
C HIS A 103 -18.18 -12.63 -18.41
N HIS A 104 -17.32 -12.19 -19.33
CA HIS A 104 -17.38 -10.84 -19.92
C HIS A 104 -18.48 -10.66 -20.97
N GLN A 105 -19.03 -11.75 -21.51
CA GLN A 105 -20.13 -11.71 -22.49
C GLN A 105 -21.52 -11.69 -21.83
N LYS A 106 -21.60 -11.96 -20.52
CA LYS A 106 -22.82 -11.81 -19.71
C LYS A 106 -22.90 -10.42 -19.09
#